data_AF-A0A016TM10-F1
#
_entry.id   AF-A0A016TM10-F1
#
_cell.length_a   1.000
_cell.length_b   1.000
_cell.length_c   1.000
_cell.angle_alpha   90.00
_cell.angle_beta   90.00
_cell.angle_gamma   90.00
#
_symmetry.space_group_name_H-M   'P 1'
#
loop_
_entity.id
_entity.type
_entity.pdbx_description
1 polymer ?
#
loop_
_entity_poly.entity_id
_entity_poly.type
_entity_poly.pdbx_seq_one_letter_code
_entity_poly.pdbx_strand_id
1 'polypeptide(L)'
;MNIGVSRYNHSCRPTCTMVFDGYRVCLRPLVPGVDAADTEKAFISYVDVGRSKYVRRKDLKSRWYFDCECSRCVDPADDILTAIRCSTPGCPEPLVTSETAEPCYIACPKCRGMTDDSVVKEAQELMKSLPASFDPTCPAENLRELLAKAERLLHPNNVYVCRLRTALYHVTGSLETKMGMMHRQIYDNYKLCFPKADRHVGYQLLHIVKDLIEKGEREEAVSYAFEAMNIFEVCFGLDHPYYLQVLALWTYLDTKADKTDAELISLTHFSDNRPIDIVKLLEKANMLPSHEELAEHKKK
;
A
#
# COMPACT_ATOMS: atom_id res chain seq x y z
N MET A 1 16.39 -14.67 18.30
CA MET A 1 16.86 -14.07 17.02
C MET A 1 16.57 -15.06 15.91
N ASN A 2 15.76 -14.72 14.92
CA ASN A 2 15.44 -15.60 13.80
C ASN A 2 16.51 -15.42 12.69
N ILE A 3 17.64 -16.11 12.83
CA ILE A 3 18.87 -15.95 12.00
C ILE A 3 18.60 -16.17 10.50
N GLY A 4 17.52 -16.87 10.14
CA GLY A 4 17.17 -17.13 8.74
C GLY A 4 16.81 -15.88 7.94
N VAL A 5 16.05 -14.95 8.54
CA VAL A 5 15.51 -13.78 7.81
C VAL A 5 16.56 -12.67 7.64
N SER A 6 17.55 -12.60 8.53
CA SER A 6 18.65 -11.64 8.42
C SER A 6 19.60 -11.91 7.23
N ARG A 7 19.43 -13.03 6.51
CA ARG A 7 20.22 -13.36 5.31
C ARG A 7 19.73 -12.66 4.04
N TYR A 8 18.49 -12.18 4.02
CA TYR A 8 17.90 -11.58 2.82
C TYR A 8 18.31 -10.13 2.67
N ASN A 9 18.80 -9.78 1.49
CA ASN A 9 19.20 -8.42 1.17
C ASN A 9 18.00 -7.48 0.99
N HIS A 10 18.28 -6.18 1.13
CA HIS A 10 17.31 -5.14 0.91
C HIS A 10 17.04 -4.92 -0.58
N SER A 11 15.76 -4.74 -0.93
CA SER A 11 15.37 -3.97 -2.11
C SER A 11 14.22 -3.04 -1.78
N CYS A 12 14.31 -1.84 -2.33
CA CYS A 12 13.25 -0.83 -2.30
C CYS A 12 12.09 -1.15 -3.26
N ARG A 13 12.27 -2.19 -4.10
CA ARG A 13 11.23 -2.92 -4.85
C ARG A 13 11.36 -4.41 -4.47
N PRO A 14 10.85 -4.81 -3.29
CA PRO A 14 11.07 -6.15 -2.76
C PRO A 14 10.35 -7.19 -3.59
N THR A 15 10.90 -8.40 -3.65
CA THR A 15 10.31 -9.55 -4.33
C THR A 15 9.59 -10.48 -3.36
N CYS A 16 9.83 -10.34 -2.06
CA CYS A 16 9.18 -11.11 -1.01
C CYS A 16 8.66 -10.22 0.12
N THR A 17 7.61 -10.69 0.80
CA THR A 17 7.08 -10.11 2.03
C THR A 17 7.21 -11.07 3.19
N MET A 18 7.28 -10.49 4.39
CA MET A 18 7.33 -11.22 5.64
C MET A 18 5.95 -11.22 6.30
N VAL A 19 5.44 -12.41 6.61
CA VAL A 19 4.20 -12.64 7.36
C VAL A 19 4.53 -13.39 8.64
N PHE A 20 3.83 -13.06 9.73
CA PHE A 20 4.01 -13.73 11.01
C PHE A 20 2.83 -14.65 11.30
N ASP A 21 3.14 -15.91 11.59
CA ASP A 21 2.22 -16.89 12.17
C ASP A 21 2.67 -17.14 13.62
N GLY A 22 2.13 -16.35 14.54
CA GLY A 22 2.62 -16.28 15.92
C GLY A 22 4.11 -15.91 15.96
N TYR A 23 4.96 -16.85 16.39
CA TYR A 23 6.42 -16.67 16.43
C TYR A 23 7.14 -17.16 15.17
N ARG A 24 6.41 -17.79 14.23
CA ARG A 24 6.95 -18.27 12.97
C ARG A 24 6.94 -17.15 11.96
N VAL A 25 8.03 -17.03 11.22
CA VAL A 25 8.14 -16.09 10.12
C VAL A 25 8.01 -16.84 8.82
N CYS A 26 7.07 -16.42 8.00
CA CYS A 26 6.84 -16.94 6.65
C CYS A 26 7.27 -15.89 5.64
N LEU A 27 8.21 -16.25 4.76
CA LEU A 27 8.62 -15.42 3.65
C LEU A 27 7.81 -15.84 2.41
N ARG A 28 7.07 -14.90 1.83
CA ARG A 28 6.18 -15.16 0.69
C ARG A 28 6.61 -14.34 -0.53
N PRO A 29 6.77 -14.96 -1.71
CA PRO A 29 6.98 -14.22 -2.95
C PRO A 29 5.80 -13.29 -3.26
N LEU A 30 6.09 -12.07 -3.68
CA LEU A 30 5.12 -11.07 -4.14
C LEU A 30 5.04 -10.99 -5.67
N VAL A 31 5.97 -11.63 -6.36
CA VAL A 31 6.07 -11.62 -7.83
C VAL A 31 6.26 -13.04 -8.35
N PRO A 32 5.72 -13.36 -9.56
CA PRO A 32 5.90 -14.67 -10.16
C PRO A 32 7.38 -15.02 -10.40
N GLY A 33 7.71 -16.30 -10.30
CA GLY A 33 9.04 -16.82 -10.66
C GLY A 33 10.15 -16.56 -9.65
N VAL A 34 9.83 -16.05 -8.45
CA VAL A 34 10.80 -15.89 -7.36
C VAL A 34 10.71 -17.06 -6.40
N ASP A 35 11.82 -17.77 -6.22
CA ASP A 35 12.00 -18.72 -5.14
C ASP A 35 12.39 -17.96 -3.87
N ALA A 36 11.55 -18.04 -2.84
CA ALA A 36 11.81 -17.39 -1.55
C ALA A 36 13.04 -17.96 -0.83
N ALA A 37 13.52 -19.15 -1.17
CA ALA A 37 14.73 -19.73 -0.58
C ALA A 37 16.04 -19.24 -1.24
N ASP A 38 15.96 -18.66 -2.45
CA ASP A 38 17.12 -18.12 -3.18
C ASP A 38 17.45 -16.71 -2.66
N THR A 39 18.36 -16.62 -1.68
CA THR A 39 18.73 -15.34 -1.04
C THR A 39 19.38 -14.32 -1.97
N GLU A 40 19.81 -14.72 -3.17
CA GLU A 40 20.36 -13.82 -4.19
C GLU A 40 19.26 -13.14 -5.03
N LYS A 41 18.06 -13.71 -5.06
CA LYS A 41 16.90 -13.19 -5.84
C LYS A 41 15.73 -12.75 -4.98
N ALA A 42 15.62 -13.31 -3.77
CA ALA A 42 14.63 -12.93 -2.79
C ALA A 42 15.12 -11.70 -2.02
N PHE A 43 14.43 -10.58 -2.22
CA PHE A 43 14.71 -9.33 -1.53
C PHE A 43 13.53 -8.93 -0.66
N ILE A 44 13.84 -8.46 0.54
CA ILE A 44 12.86 -7.90 1.47
C ILE A 44 13.07 -6.38 1.61
N SER A 45 12.06 -5.67 2.12
CA SER A 45 12.27 -4.27 2.47
C SER A 45 12.60 -4.13 3.96
N TYR A 46 13.66 -3.37 4.25
CA TYR A 46 14.08 -3.04 5.62
C TYR A 46 13.40 -1.76 6.13
N VAL A 47 12.93 -0.95 5.19
CA VAL A 47 12.28 0.34 5.43
C VAL A 47 10.91 0.35 4.80
N ASP A 48 10.10 1.32 5.18
CA ASP A 48 8.82 1.57 4.52
C ASP A 48 9.06 2.08 3.09
N VAL A 49 8.61 1.31 2.08
CA VAL A 49 8.78 1.64 0.66
C VAL A 49 7.78 2.69 0.18
N GLY A 50 6.75 3.01 0.96
CA GLY A 50 5.80 4.11 0.74
C GLY A 50 6.38 5.49 1.04
N ARG A 51 7.69 5.68 0.78
CA ARG A 51 8.45 6.90 1.06
C ARG A 51 9.29 7.30 -0.15
N SER A 52 9.70 8.57 -0.19
CA SER A 52 10.56 9.09 -1.25
C SER A 52 11.93 8.41 -1.29
N LYS A 53 12.62 8.50 -2.43
CA LYS A 53 14.00 8.03 -2.61
C LYS A 53 14.95 8.58 -1.54
N TYR A 54 14.86 9.88 -1.25
CA TYR A 54 15.68 10.56 -0.24
C TYR A 54 15.48 9.95 1.15
N VAL A 55 14.23 9.81 1.61
CA VAL A 55 13.95 9.28 2.95
C VAL A 55 14.36 7.81 3.07
N ARG A 56 14.09 6.98 2.05
CA ARG A 56 14.49 5.56 2.06
C ARG A 56 16.00 5.42 2.16
N ARG A 57 16.78 6.15 1.35
CA ARG A 57 18.25 6.12 1.41
C ARG A 57 18.79 6.64 2.74
N LYS A 58 18.20 7.72 3.29
CA LYS A 58 18.56 8.24 4.61
C LYS A 58 18.32 7.21 5.73
N ASP A 59 17.15 6.57 5.74
CA ASP A 59 16.81 5.53 6.73
C ASP A 59 17.75 4.32 6.59
N LEU A 60 18.06 3.89 5.36
CA LEU A 60 18.98 2.79 5.10
C LEU A 60 20.42 3.09 5.54
N LYS A 61 20.93 4.27 5.19
CA LYS A 61 22.28 4.71 5.55
C LYS A 61 22.45 4.83 7.06
N SER A 62 21.45 5.36 7.77
CA SER A 62 21.53 5.58 9.22
C SER A 62 21.49 4.30 10.05
N ARG A 63 20.80 3.25 9.58
CA ARG A 63 20.58 2.01 10.35
C ARG A 63 21.39 0.83 9.84
N TRP A 64 21.66 0.75 8.54
CA TRP A 64 22.37 -0.35 7.87
C TRP A 64 23.63 0.10 7.12
N TYR A 65 23.99 1.40 7.14
CA TYR A 65 25.27 1.93 6.68
C TYR A 65 25.62 1.74 5.20
N PHE A 66 24.62 1.51 4.33
CA PHE A 66 24.82 1.40 2.88
C PHE A 66 23.94 2.38 2.08
N ASP A 67 24.33 2.65 0.84
CA ASP A 67 23.55 3.42 -0.13
C ASP A 67 22.81 2.46 -1.07
N CYS A 68 21.48 2.54 -1.12
CA CYS A 68 20.69 1.62 -1.94
C CYS A 68 20.75 2.00 -3.43
N GLU A 69 21.12 1.02 -4.26
CA GLU A 69 21.23 1.09 -5.71
C GLU A 69 20.29 0.10 -6.42
N CYS A 70 19.24 -0.37 -5.73
CA CYS A 70 18.28 -1.28 -6.34
C CYS A 70 17.56 -0.62 -7.54
N SER A 71 16.89 -1.45 -8.35
CA SER A 71 16.18 -1.01 -9.57
C SER A 71 15.26 0.19 -9.37
N ARG A 72 14.59 0.33 -8.22
CA ARG A 72 13.75 1.50 -7.93
C ARG A 72 14.53 2.75 -7.52
N CYS A 73 15.67 2.61 -6.84
CA CYS A 73 16.47 3.76 -6.41
C CYS A 73 17.23 4.42 -7.56
N VAL A 74 17.55 3.65 -8.62
CA VAL A 74 18.22 4.16 -9.84
C VAL A 74 17.23 4.60 -10.92
N ASP A 75 15.94 4.26 -10.77
CA ASP A 75 14.89 4.65 -11.71
C ASP A 75 14.55 6.16 -11.56
N PRO A 76 14.69 6.98 -12.62
CA PRO A 76 14.30 8.39 -12.58
C PRO A 76 12.78 8.57 -12.46
N ALA A 77 11.98 7.58 -12.86
CA ALA A 77 10.52 7.67 -12.74
C ALA A 77 10.04 7.73 -11.28
N ASP A 78 10.85 7.30 -10.30
CA ASP A 78 10.53 7.39 -8.88
C ASP A 78 10.40 8.85 -8.40
N ASP A 79 11.02 9.81 -9.09
CA ASP A 79 11.02 11.24 -8.71
C ASP A 79 9.64 11.89 -8.92
N ILE A 80 8.71 11.23 -9.64
CA ILE A 80 7.31 11.68 -9.73
C ILE A 80 6.63 11.69 -8.34
N LEU A 81 7.09 10.86 -7.41
CA LEU A 81 6.55 10.77 -6.05
C LEU A 81 6.78 12.04 -5.23
N THR A 82 7.73 12.88 -5.64
CA THR A 82 8.07 14.14 -4.97
C THR A 82 7.65 15.36 -5.78
N ALA A 83 6.79 15.17 -6.79
CA ALA A 83 6.31 16.25 -7.62
C ALA A 83 5.55 17.33 -6.83
N ILE A 84 5.70 18.58 -7.28
CA ILE A 84 5.06 19.76 -6.72
C ILE A 84 3.97 20.27 -7.67
N ARG A 85 3.14 21.20 -7.19
CA ARG A 85 2.13 21.85 -8.03
C ARG A 85 2.76 22.84 -8.98
N CYS A 86 2.16 22.97 -10.16
CA CYS A 86 2.39 24.14 -10.99
C CYS A 86 1.81 25.39 -10.31
N SER A 87 2.55 26.50 -10.36
CA SER A 87 2.12 27.80 -9.82
C SER A 87 1.00 28.45 -10.64
N THR A 88 0.77 27.97 -11.88
CA THR A 88 -0.35 28.44 -12.71
C THR A 88 -1.68 27.94 -12.11
N PRO A 89 -2.60 28.84 -11.72
CA PRO A 89 -3.87 28.45 -11.11
C PRO A 89 -4.65 27.46 -11.98
N GLY A 90 -5.14 26.38 -11.38
CA GLY A 90 -5.94 25.36 -12.05
C GLY A 90 -5.17 24.39 -12.96
N CYS A 91 -3.84 24.52 -13.12
CA CYS A 91 -3.05 23.55 -13.87
C CYS A 91 -2.83 22.28 -13.02
N PRO A 92 -3.28 21.08 -13.47
CA PRO A 92 -3.11 19.86 -12.71
C PRO A 92 -1.77 19.14 -12.98
N GLU A 93 -0.89 19.76 -13.78
CA GLU A 93 0.35 19.12 -14.21
C GLU A 93 1.34 19.00 -13.04
N PRO A 94 1.88 17.80 -12.75
CA PRO A 94 2.91 17.63 -11.75
C PRO A 94 4.25 18.18 -12.25
N LEU A 95 4.95 18.95 -11.41
CA LEU A 95 6.31 19.40 -11.69
C LEU A 95 7.29 18.54 -10.91
N VAL A 96 8.12 17.77 -11.62
CA VAL A 96 9.06 16.82 -11.01
C VAL A 96 10.23 17.57 -10.38
N THR A 97 10.49 17.27 -9.11
CA THR A 97 11.67 17.67 -8.35
C THR A 97 11.94 16.60 -7.28
N SER A 98 13.08 16.65 -6.61
CA SER A 98 13.36 15.83 -5.43
C SER A 98 13.87 16.70 -4.29
N GLU A 99 13.89 16.16 -3.08
CA GLU A 99 14.38 16.85 -1.89
C GLU A 99 15.87 17.23 -2.01
N THR A 100 16.62 16.54 -2.85
CA THR A 100 18.07 16.73 -3.01
C THR A 100 18.45 17.41 -4.33
N ALA A 101 17.51 17.68 -5.22
CA ALA A 101 17.79 18.40 -6.46
C ALA A 101 18.15 19.86 -6.16
N GLU A 102 19.09 20.42 -6.94
CA GLU A 102 19.38 21.85 -6.88
C GLU A 102 18.10 22.63 -7.23
N PRO A 103 17.64 23.56 -6.37
CA PRO A 103 16.44 24.34 -6.66
C PRO A 103 16.66 25.17 -7.92
N CYS A 104 15.76 25.03 -8.88
CA CYS A 104 15.72 25.83 -10.10
C CYS A 104 14.27 26.08 -10.51
N TYR A 105 14.04 27.08 -11.36
CA TYR A 105 12.71 27.30 -11.90
C TYR A 105 12.30 26.09 -12.77
N ILE A 106 11.02 25.77 -12.78
CA ILE A 106 10.47 24.67 -13.59
C ILE A 106 9.42 25.23 -14.55
N ALA A 107 9.65 25.05 -15.85
CA ALA A 107 8.65 25.34 -16.88
C ALA A 107 7.67 24.18 -16.96
N CYS A 108 6.39 24.47 -16.77
CA CYS A 108 5.33 23.46 -16.83
C CYS A 108 5.17 22.92 -18.26
N PRO A 109 5.26 21.59 -18.47
CA PRO A 109 5.15 21.02 -19.81
C PRO A 109 3.75 21.20 -20.43
N LYS A 110 2.72 21.40 -19.59
CA LYS A 110 1.32 21.55 -20.02
C LYS A 110 0.93 22.99 -20.31
N CYS A 111 1.02 23.88 -19.32
CA CYS A 111 0.56 25.27 -19.46
C CYS A 111 1.66 26.26 -19.84
N ARG A 112 2.93 25.82 -19.88
CA ARG A 112 4.12 26.67 -20.12
C ARG A 112 4.35 27.77 -19.07
N GLY A 113 3.55 27.81 -18.01
CA GLY A 113 3.80 28.67 -16.87
C GLY A 113 5.08 28.27 -16.14
N MET A 114 5.70 29.24 -15.48
CA MET A 114 6.94 29.04 -14.74
C MET A 114 6.63 28.98 -13.24
N THR A 115 7.18 27.97 -12.58
CA THR A 115 7.24 27.92 -11.11
C THR A 115 8.64 28.33 -10.69
N ASP A 116 8.74 29.43 -9.94
CA ASP A 116 10.02 30.00 -9.51
C ASP A 116 10.82 29.05 -8.60
N ASP A 117 12.14 29.18 -8.66
CA ASP A 117 13.10 28.44 -7.84
C ASP A 117 12.84 28.60 -6.34
N SER A 118 12.39 29.78 -5.90
CA SER A 118 11.97 30.03 -4.51
C SER A 118 10.81 29.13 -4.05
N VAL A 119 9.82 28.89 -4.91
CA VAL A 119 8.68 28.00 -4.63
C VAL A 119 9.12 26.54 -4.63
N VAL A 120 10.01 26.17 -5.57
CA VAL A 120 10.61 24.83 -5.60
C VAL A 120 11.39 24.57 -4.31
N LYS A 121 12.20 25.53 -3.86
CA LYS A 121 12.96 25.45 -2.62
C LYS A 121 12.04 25.34 -1.40
N GLU A 122 11.00 26.16 -1.30
CA GLU A 122 10.01 26.09 -0.21
C GLU A 122 9.36 24.69 -0.15
N ALA A 123 8.97 24.14 -1.30
CA ALA A 123 8.38 22.81 -1.37
C ALA A 123 9.35 21.70 -0.94
N GLN A 124 10.62 21.78 -1.36
CA GLN A 124 11.67 20.85 -0.94
C GLN A 124 11.97 20.93 0.56
N GLU A 125 12.02 22.13 1.14
CA GLU A 125 12.20 22.35 2.57
C GLU A 125 11.01 21.83 3.38
N LEU A 126 9.78 22.05 2.90
CA LEU A 126 8.57 21.49 3.49
C LEU A 126 8.64 19.96 3.52
N MET A 127 8.95 19.31 2.40
CA MET A 127 9.11 17.84 2.34
C MET A 127 10.13 17.31 3.35
N LYS A 128 11.25 18.01 3.55
CA LYS A 128 12.27 17.65 4.55
C LYS A 128 11.80 17.85 5.99
N SER A 129 10.93 18.83 6.25
CA SER A 129 10.41 19.12 7.59
C SER A 129 9.26 18.20 8.03
N LEU A 130 8.56 17.58 7.08
CA LEU A 130 7.41 16.73 7.38
C LEU A 130 7.85 15.47 8.16
N PRO A 131 7.05 15.02 9.14
CA PRO A 131 7.45 13.94 10.03
C PRO A 131 7.60 12.61 9.27
N ALA A 132 8.63 11.85 9.64
CA ALA A 132 8.91 10.56 9.05
C ALA A 132 7.92 9.47 9.49
N SER A 133 7.19 9.66 10.59
CA SER A 133 6.15 8.76 11.09
C SER A 133 5.11 9.57 11.84
N PHE A 134 3.87 9.10 11.84
CA PHE A 134 2.77 9.73 12.54
C PHE A 134 2.41 8.88 13.76
N ASP A 135 2.32 9.53 14.91
CA ASP A 135 1.79 8.92 16.13
C ASP A 135 0.27 8.74 15.98
N PRO A 136 -0.30 7.55 16.18
CA PRO A 136 -1.75 7.34 16.16
C PRO A 136 -2.52 8.21 17.17
N THR A 137 -1.85 8.70 18.22
CA THR A 137 -2.43 9.61 19.21
C THR A 137 -2.31 11.09 18.82
N CYS A 138 -1.68 11.39 17.68
CA CYS A 138 -1.54 12.76 17.18
C CYS A 138 -2.92 13.39 16.97
N PRO A 139 -3.17 14.61 17.50
CA PRO A 139 -4.43 15.30 17.26
C PRO A 139 -4.70 15.48 15.76
N ALA A 140 -5.93 15.16 15.33
CA ALA A 140 -6.33 15.30 13.94
C ALA A 140 -6.09 16.71 13.37
N GLU A 141 -6.21 17.75 14.22
CA GLU A 141 -6.01 19.14 13.81
C GLU A 141 -4.58 19.44 13.35
N ASN A 142 -3.59 18.87 14.04
CA ASN A 142 -2.19 19.01 13.63
C ASN A 142 -1.95 18.40 12.25
N LEU A 143 -2.58 17.26 11.97
CA LEU A 143 -2.51 16.60 10.67
C LEU A 143 -3.22 17.43 9.58
N ARG A 144 -4.37 18.04 9.90
CA ARG A 144 -5.06 18.97 8.98
C ARG A 144 -4.21 20.19 8.65
N GLU A 145 -3.55 20.80 9.63
CA GLU A 145 -2.68 21.94 9.40
C GLU A 145 -1.48 21.57 8.51
N LEU A 146 -0.83 20.44 8.77
CA LEU A 146 0.28 19.93 7.95
C LEU A 146 -0.19 19.61 6.53
N LEU A 147 -1.34 18.95 6.40
CA LEU A 147 -1.94 18.64 5.10
C LEU A 147 -2.29 19.90 4.32
N ALA A 148 -2.91 20.89 4.95
CA ALA A 148 -3.22 22.17 4.32
C ALA A 148 -1.96 22.90 3.83
N LYS A 149 -0.87 22.89 4.64
CA LYS A 149 0.43 23.44 4.21
C LYS A 149 0.99 22.68 3.00
N ALA A 150 0.98 21.34 3.05
CA ALA A 150 1.45 20.48 1.99
C ALA A 150 0.65 20.65 0.70
N GLU A 151 -0.68 20.70 0.77
CA GLU A 151 -1.55 20.80 -0.40
C GLU A 151 -1.46 22.14 -1.14
N ARG A 152 -0.88 23.18 -0.52
CA ARG A 152 -0.58 24.45 -1.22
C ARG A 152 0.57 24.33 -2.21
N LEU A 153 1.59 23.53 -1.88
CA LEU A 153 2.84 23.44 -2.65
C LEU A 153 2.99 22.11 -3.40
N LEU A 154 2.57 21.01 -2.78
CA LEU A 154 2.83 19.66 -3.26
C LEU A 154 1.67 19.14 -4.11
N HIS A 155 2.00 18.40 -5.18
CA HIS A 155 1.01 17.79 -6.05
C HIS A 155 0.16 16.77 -5.26
N PRO A 156 -1.15 16.58 -5.56
CA PRO A 156 -2.00 15.62 -4.83
C PRO A 156 -1.46 14.18 -4.77
N ASN A 157 -0.69 13.76 -5.78
CA ASN A 157 -0.06 12.42 -5.83
C ASN A 157 1.34 12.38 -5.20
N ASN A 158 1.80 13.49 -4.61
CA ASN A 158 3.05 13.51 -3.85
C ASN A 158 2.96 12.57 -2.65
N VAL A 159 4.01 11.79 -2.41
CA VAL A 159 4.06 10.77 -1.36
C VAL A 159 3.84 11.35 0.03
N TYR A 160 4.30 12.57 0.30
CA TYR A 160 4.08 13.24 1.59
C TYR A 160 2.62 13.61 1.81
N VAL A 161 1.93 14.06 0.76
CA VAL A 161 0.49 14.34 0.79
C VAL A 161 -0.29 13.04 1.03
N CYS A 162 0.04 11.97 0.30
CA CYS A 162 -0.61 10.67 0.49
C CYS A 162 -0.45 10.14 1.91
N ARG A 163 0.74 10.29 2.51
CA ARG A 163 1.01 9.85 3.88
C ARG A 163 0.26 10.69 4.92
N LEU A 164 0.18 12.01 4.74
CA LEU A 164 -0.62 12.88 5.61
C LEU A 164 -2.10 12.53 5.57
N ARG A 165 -2.66 12.28 4.37
CA ARG A 165 -4.06 11.85 4.20
C ARG A 165 -4.32 10.49 4.84
N THR A 166 -3.41 9.54 4.66
CA THR A 166 -3.49 8.21 5.29
C THR A 166 -3.45 8.32 6.82
N ALA A 167 -2.53 9.12 7.37
CA ALA A 167 -2.44 9.34 8.80
C ALA A 167 -3.70 9.99 9.37
N LEU A 168 -4.21 11.03 8.69
CA LEU A 168 -5.44 11.71 9.09
C LEU A 168 -6.63 10.74 9.07
N TYR A 169 -6.76 9.93 8.02
CA TYR A 169 -7.79 8.89 7.92
C TYR A 169 -7.74 7.90 9.08
N HIS A 170 -6.55 7.43 9.47
CA HIS A 170 -6.41 6.52 10.61
C HIS A 170 -6.86 7.14 11.95
N VAL A 171 -6.65 8.45 12.14
CA VAL A 171 -7.04 9.14 13.38
C VAL A 171 -8.53 9.47 13.40
N THR A 172 -9.12 9.83 12.26
CA THR A 172 -10.50 10.32 12.21
C THR A 172 -11.53 9.25 11.83
N GLY A 173 -11.11 8.15 11.20
CA GLY A 173 -12.00 7.11 10.65
C GLY A 173 -12.90 7.56 9.49
N SER A 174 -12.93 8.85 9.21
CA SER A 174 -13.66 9.51 8.15
C SER A 174 -12.90 10.77 7.77
N LEU A 175 -12.78 11.02 6.47
CA LEU A 175 -12.38 12.32 5.97
C LEU A 175 -13.57 12.99 5.30
N GLU A 176 -13.50 14.30 5.19
CA GLU A 176 -14.50 15.19 4.59
C GLU A 176 -15.03 14.70 3.22
N THR A 177 -16.01 15.42 2.66
CA THR A 177 -16.85 15.18 1.47
C THR A 177 -16.22 14.60 0.20
N LYS A 178 -14.89 14.39 0.11
CA LYS A 178 -14.13 13.91 -1.05
C LYS A 178 -13.35 12.60 -0.81
N MET A 179 -13.81 11.72 0.09
CA MET A 179 -13.14 10.46 0.44
C MET A 179 -12.78 9.58 -0.78
N GLY A 180 -13.73 9.35 -1.70
CA GLY A 180 -13.47 8.48 -2.86
C GLY A 180 -12.34 8.96 -3.77
N MET A 181 -12.19 10.28 -3.98
CA MET A 181 -11.07 10.83 -4.75
C MET A 181 -9.74 10.63 -4.01
N MET A 182 -9.73 10.83 -2.70
CA MET A 182 -8.55 10.61 -1.87
C MET A 182 -8.11 9.15 -1.92
N HIS A 183 -9.04 8.19 -1.75
CA HIS A 183 -8.67 6.78 -1.76
C HIS A 183 -8.05 6.35 -3.08
N ARG A 184 -8.56 6.86 -4.21
CA ARG A 184 -7.97 6.65 -5.53
C ARG A 184 -6.57 7.26 -5.64
N GLN A 185 -6.35 8.47 -5.16
CA GLN A 185 -5.02 9.12 -5.17
C GLN A 185 -3.99 8.36 -4.33
N ILE A 186 -4.37 7.87 -3.14
CA ILE A 186 -3.49 7.03 -2.31
C ILE A 186 -3.19 5.70 -3.03
N TYR A 187 -4.20 5.07 -3.63
CA TYR A 187 -4.02 3.84 -4.41
C TYR A 187 -3.05 4.04 -5.59
N ASP A 188 -3.17 5.14 -6.33
CA ASP A 188 -2.25 5.48 -7.42
C ASP A 188 -0.82 5.67 -6.93
N ASN A 189 -0.63 6.34 -5.79
CA ASN A 189 0.69 6.47 -5.16
C ASN A 189 1.25 5.12 -4.70
N TYR A 190 0.41 4.25 -4.12
CA TYR A 190 0.82 2.92 -3.67
C TYR A 190 1.24 2.02 -4.82
N LYS A 191 0.56 2.06 -5.97
CA LYS A 191 0.99 1.32 -7.18
C LYS A 191 2.40 1.69 -7.66
N LEU A 192 2.84 2.92 -7.41
CA LEU A 192 4.20 3.36 -7.73
C LEU A 192 5.21 2.89 -6.68
N CYS A 193 4.81 2.81 -5.41
CA CYS A 193 5.69 2.51 -4.30
C CYS A 193 5.86 1.02 -4.00
N PHE A 194 4.80 0.24 -4.09
CA PHE A 194 4.74 -1.13 -3.61
C PHE A 194 4.67 -2.15 -4.77
N PRO A 195 5.15 -3.39 -4.57
CA PRO A 195 4.82 -4.49 -5.47
C PRO A 195 3.30 -4.64 -5.63
N LYS A 196 2.86 -5.14 -6.79
CA LYS A 196 1.41 -5.28 -7.10
C LYS A 196 0.65 -6.07 -6.04
N ALA A 197 1.26 -7.14 -5.54
CA ALA A 197 0.67 -8.01 -4.51
C ALA A 197 1.02 -7.60 -3.08
N ASP A 198 1.46 -6.36 -2.82
CA ASP A 198 1.76 -5.93 -1.46
C ASP A 198 0.48 -5.63 -0.66
N ARG A 199 0.48 -5.99 0.63
CA ARG A 199 -0.66 -5.80 1.52
C ARG A 199 -1.16 -4.36 1.60
N HIS A 200 -0.30 -3.33 1.48
CA HIS A 200 -0.75 -1.93 1.54
C HIS A 200 -1.68 -1.59 0.38
N VAL A 201 -1.42 -2.17 -0.80
CA VAL A 201 -2.30 -2.03 -1.97
C VAL A 201 -3.65 -2.71 -1.69
N GLY A 202 -3.63 -3.92 -1.12
CA GLY A 202 -4.84 -4.65 -0.73
C GLY A 202 -5.69 -3.91 0.31
N TYR A 203 -5.08 -3.37 1.37
CA TYR A 203 -5.80 -2.56 2.36
C TYR A 203 -6.40 -1.30 1.76
N GLN A 204 -5.66 -0.63 0.86
CA GLN A 204 -6.18 0.57 0.20
C GLN A 204 -7.39 0.27 -0.67
N LEU A 205 -7.41 -0.87 -1.36
CA LEU A 205 -8.57 -1.35 -2.10
C LEU A 205 -9.76 -1.61 -1.17
N LEU A 206 -9.55 -2.19 0.01
CA LEU A 206 -10.63 -2.39 0.99
C LEU A 206 -11.21 -1.07 1.51
N HIS A 207 -10.41 0.00 1.62
CA HIS A 207 -10.94 1.32 1.93
C HIS A 207 -11.83 1.87 0.80
N ILE A 208 -11.47 1.62 -0.47
CA ILE A 208 -12.33 1.97 -1.62
C ILE A 208 -13.63 1.15 -1.57
N VAL A 209 -13.53 -0.16 -1.33
CA VAL A 209 -14.71 -1.05 -1.21
C VAL A 209 -15.66 -0.56 -0.12
N LYS A 210 -15.13 -0.21 1.06
CA LYS A 210 -15.93 0.34 2.16
C LYS A 210 -16.65 1.62 1.75
N ASP A 211 -15.94 2.59 1.17
CA ASP A 211 -16.50 3.88 0.71
C ASP A 211 -17.60 3.68 -0.36
N LEU A 212 -17.44 2.69 -1.25
CA LEU A 212 -18.46 2.34 -2.25
C LEU A 212 -19.70 1.70 -1.61
N ILE A 213 -19.53 0.78 -0.66
CA ILE A 213 -20.64 0.17 0.08
C ILE A 213 -21.43 1.25 0.83
N GLU A 214 -20.75 2.16 1.53
CA GLU A 214 -21.38 3.26 2.28
C GLU A 214 -22.19 4.22 1.37
N LYS A 215 -21.85 4.29 0.07
CA LYS A 215 -22.60 5.07 -0.94
C LYS A 215 -23.70 4.28 -1.64
N GLY A 216 -23.85 2.99 -1.35
CA GLY A 216 -24.77 2.10 -2.06
C GLY A 216 -24.26 1.65 -3.44
N GLU A 217 -22.99 1.90 -3.77
CA GLU A 217 -22.34 1.58 -5.06
C GLU A 217 -21.71 0.18 -5.03
N ARG A 218 -22.44 -0.83 -4.50
CA ARG A 218 -21.92 -2.19 -4.28
C ARG A 218 -21.44 -2.89 -5.57
N GLU A 219 -22.03 -2.58 -6.71
CA GLU A 219 -21.64 -3.16 -8.00
C GLU A 219 -20.22 -2.74 -8.42
N GLU A 220 -19.86 -1.46 -8.21
CA GLU A 220 -18.49 -0.98 -8.46
C GLU A 220 -17.49 -1.63 -7.49
N ALA A 221 -17.93 -1.92 -6.26
CA ALA A 221 -17.09 -2.50 -5.21
C ALA A 221 -16.60 -3.92 -5.51
N VAL A 222 -17.32 -4.70 -6.34
CA VAL A 222 -16.98 -6.11 -6.65
C VAL A 222 -15.56 -6.23 -7.21
N SER A 223 -15.21 -5.38 -8.17
CA SER A 223 -13.90 -5.44 -8.85
C SER A 223 -12.73 -5.14 -7.90
N TYR A 224 -12.90 -4.14 -7.02
CA TYR A 224 -11.90 -3.80 -6.02
C TYR A 224 -11.77 -4.87 -4.93
N ALA A 225 -12.88 -5.49 -4.51
CA ALA A 225 -12.88 -6.59 -3.55
C ALA A 225 -12.17 -7.83 -4.13
N PHE A 226 -12.41 -8.14 -5.40
CA PHE A 226 -11.72 -9.22 -6.11
C PHE A 226 -10.20 -8.97 -6.20
N GLU A 227 -9.78 -7.76 -6.55
CA GLU A 227 -8.36 -7.41 -6.60
C GLU A 227 -7.72 -7.51 -5.21
N ALA A 228 -8.37 -6.99 -4.16
CA ALA A 228 -7.90 -7.09 -2.78
C ALA A 228 -7.75 -8.55 -2.32
N MET A 229 -8.72 -9.40 -2.66
CA MET A 229 -8.69 -10.85 -2.37
C MET A 229 -7.46 -11.51 -3.00
N ASN A 230 -7.23 -11.29 -4.29
CA ASN A 230 -6.08 -11.87 -5.01
C ASN A 230 -4.74 -11.39 -4.41
N ILE A 231 -4.66 -10.14 -3.98
CA ILE A 231 -3.46 -9.60 -3.31
C ILE A 231 -3.25 -10.31 -1.96
N PHE A 232 -4.31 -10.48 -1.16
CA PHE A 232 -4.23 -11.13 0.14
C PHE A 232 -3.92 -12.62 0.05
N GLU A 233 -4.39 -13.31 -0.99
CA GLU A 233 -4.00 -14.68 -1.30
C GLU A 233 -2.47 -14.82 -1.44
N VAL A 234 -1.88 -13.93 -2.23
CA VAL A 234 -0.43 -13.96 -2.50
C VAL A 234 0.35 -13.60 -1.24
N CYS A 235 0.06 -12.43 -0.65
CA CYS A 235 0.88 -11.89 0.43
C CYS A 235 0.65 -12.52 1.79
N PHE A 236 -0.50 -13.15 2.07
CA PHE A 236 -0.77 -13.83 3.34
C PHE A 236 -0.88 -15.34 3.18
N GLY A 237 -1.60 -15.82 2.16
CA GLY A 237 -1.88 -17.24 1.94
C GLY A 237 -3.37 -17.59 2.08
N LEU A 238 -3.74 -18.74 1.52
CA LEU A 238 -5.13 -19.24 1.47
C LEU A 238 -5.70 -19.55 2.86
N ASP A 239 -4.85 -19.91 3.81
CA ASP A 239 -5.19 -20.25 5.20
C ASP A 239 -5.24 -19.03 6.13
N HIS A 240 -4.86 -17.86 5.64
CA HIS A 240 -4.83 -16.67 6.48
C HIS A 240 -6.23 -16.05 6.65
N PRO A 241 -6.65 -15.68 7.87
CA PRO A 241 -7.99 -15.15 8.14
C PRO A 241 -8.29 -13.89 7.31
N TYR A 242 -7.29 -13.07 6.99
CA TYR A 242 -7.49 -11.87 6.19
C TYR A 242 -7.90 -12.21 4.76
N TYR A 243 -7.28 -13.22 4.13
CA TYR A 243 -7.69 -13.68 2.81
C TYR A 243 -9.12 -14.24 2.88
N LEU A 244 -9.42 -15.10 3.86
CA LEU A 244 -10.73 -15.73 4.00
C LEU A 244 -11.87 -14.71 4.22
N GLN A 245 -11.64 -13.67 5.02
CA GLN A 245 -12.61 -12.60 5.20
C GLN A 245 -12.85 -11.80 3.91
N VAL A 246 -11.78 -11.49 3.16
CA VAL A 246 -11.91 -10.74 1.90
C VAL A 246 -12.51 -11.62 0.79
N LEU A 247 -12.23 -12.93 0.78
CA LEU A 247 -12.88 -13.92 -0.07
C LEU A 247 -14.40 -13.94 0.20
N ALA A 248 -14.81 -13.96 1.47
CA ALA A 248 -16.22 -13.90 1.84
C ALA A 248 -16.86 -12.57 1.39
N LEU A 249 -16.19 -11.43 1.61
CA LEU A 249 -16.65 -10.11 1.19
C LEU A 249 -16.87 -10.05 -0.33
N TRP A 250 -15.88 -10.44 -1.11
CA TRP A 250 -15.99 -10.50 -2.57
C TRP A 250 -17.12 -11.44 -3.00
N THR A 251 -17.19 -12.65 -2.43
CA THR A 251 -18.22 -13.64 -2.79
C THR A 251 -19.63 -13.10 -2.54
N TYR A 252 -19.88 -12.45 -1.39
CA TYR A 252 -21.18 -11.87 -1.09
C TYR A 252 -21.55 -10.71 -2.02
N LEU A 253 -20.57 -9.87 -2.38
CA LEU A 253 -20.78 -8.77 -3.33
C LEU A 253 -21.09 -9.32 -4.74
N ASP A 254 -20.31 -10.28 -5.22
CA ASP A 254 -20.43 -10.87 -6.56
C ASP A 254 -21.75 -11.64 -6.75
N THR A 255 -22.12 -12.45 -5.74
CA THR A 255 -23.36 -13.24 -5.77
C THR A 255 -24.60 -12.44 -5.41
N LYS A 256 -24.46 -11.16 -5.04
CA LYS A 256 -25.56 -10.30 -4.54
C LYS A 256 -26.30 -10.95 -3.37
N ALA A 257 -25.55 -11.57 -2.46
CA ALA A 257 -26.11 -12.20 -1.28
C ALA A 257 -26.89 -11.20 -0.41
N ASP A 258 -27.93 -11.67 0.27
CA ASP A 258 -28.74 -10.85 1.18
C ASP A 258 -27.93 -10.51 2.45
N LYS A 259 -27.21 -9.38 2.39
CA LYS A 259 -26.33 -8.85 3.42
C LYS A 259 -26.53 -7.35 3.59
N THR A 260 -26.55 -6.92 4.85
CA THR A 260 -26.56 -5.49 5.22
C THR A 260 -25.19 -4.85 4.95
N ASP A 261 -25.15 -3.52 4.79
CA ASP A 261 -23.87 -2.80 4.61
C ASP A 261 -22.94 -3.01 5.81
N ALA A 262 -23.50 -3.04 7.03
CA ALA A 262 -22.75 -3.28 8.24
C ALA A 262 -22.09 -4.67 8.27
N GLU A 263 -22.80 -5.73 7.82
CA GLU A 263 -22.22 -7.07 7.70
C GLU A 263 -21.06 -7.08 6.70
N LEU A 264 -21.21 -6.45 5.53
CA LEU A 264 -20.16 -6.41 4.52
C LEU A 264 -18.94 -5.60 5.00
N ILE A 265 -19.16 -4.41 5.58
CA ILE A 265 -18.08 -3.57 6.10
C ILE A 265 -17.35 -4.28 7.24
N SER A 266 -18.03 -5.07 8.07
CA SER A 266 -17.39 -5.83 9.15
C SER A 266 -16.31 -6.82 8.67
N LEU A 267 -16.42 -7.31 7.42
CA LEU A 267 -15.42 -8.20 6.80
C LEU A 267 -14.12 -7.47 6.41
N THR A 268 -14.09 -6.15 6.52
CA THR A 268 -12.86 -5.33 6.36
C THR A 268 -12.16 -5.07 7.70
N HIS A 269 -12.75 -5.52 8.82
CA HIS A 269 -12.21 -5.32 10.18
C HIS A 269 -11.49 -6.57 10.66
N PHE A 270 -10.17 -6.55 10.55
CA PHE A 270 -9.32 -7.68 10.91
C PHE A 270 -8.93 -7.68 12.39
N SER A 271 -9.34 -8.71 13.14
CA SER A 271 -9.10 -8.83 14.59
C SER A 271 -8.18 -10.00 15.00
N ASP A 272 -8.06 -11.02 14.15
CA ASP A 272 -7.22 -12.21 14.39
C ASP A 272 -6.35 -12.49 13.16
N ASN A 273 -5.07 -12.77 13.39
CA ASN A 273 -4.07 -13.10 12.36
C ASN A 273 -3.59 -14.55 12.42
N ARG A 274 -4.18 -15.39 13.28
CA ARG A 274 -3.83 -16.81 13.38
C ARG A 274 -4.35 -17.56 12.14
N PRO A 275 -3.50 -18.28 11.40
CA PRO A 275 -3.94 -19.12 10.30
C PRO A 275 -5.00 -20.13 10.74
N ILE A 276 -5.93 -20.39 9.83
CA ILE A 276 -7.05 -21.30 10.04
C ILE A 276 -6.71 -22.65 9.42
N ASP A 277 -6.90 -23.72 10.19
CA ASP A 277 -6.81 -25.09 9.68
C ASP A 277 -8.04 -25.41 8.82
N ILE A 278 -7.97 -25.02 7.54
CA ILE A 278 -9.06 -25.20 6.58
C ILE A 278 -9.39 -26.67 6.42
N VAL A 279 -8.39 -27.56 6.39
CA VAL A 279 -8.61 -29.01 6.24
C VAL A 279 -9.48 -29.52 7.36
N LYS A 280 -9.14 -29.19 8.61
CA LYS A 280 -9.93 -29.58 9.79
C LYS A 280 -11.34 -28.98 9.81
N LEU A 281 -11.52 -27.77 9.26
CA LEU A 281 -12.86 -27.19 9.11
C LEU A 281 -13.69 -27.94 8.06
N LEU A 282 -13.09 -28.26 6.91
CA LEU A 282 -13.74 -29.03 5.85
C LEU A 282 -14.06 -30.45 6.30
N GLU A 283 -13.19 -31.10 7.08
CA GLU A 283 -13.45 -32.39 7.73
C GLU A 283 -14.69 -32.32 8.61
N LYS A 284 -14.76 -31.33 9.51
CA LYS A 284 -15.92 -31.14 10.39
C LYS A 284 -17.21 -30.85 9.63
N ALA A 285 -17.11 -30.22 8.46
CA ALA A 285 -18.24 -29.90 7.61
C ALA A 285 -18.63 -31.06 6.66
N ASN A 286 -17.93 -32.20 6.70
CA ASN A 286 -18.07 -33.30 5.74
C ASN A 286 -17.91 -32.86 4.28
N MET A 287 -16.98 -31.93 4.03
CA MET A 287 -16.69 -31.36 2.72
C MET A 287 -15.37 -31.87 2.11
N LEU A 288 -14.66 -32.75 2.79
CA LEU A 288 -13.52 -33.45 2.18
C LEU A 288 -14.00 -34.63 1.32
N PRO A 289 -13.33 -34.89 0.19
CA PRO A 289 -13.61 -36.07 -0.62
C PRO A 289 -13.37 -37.35 0.20
N SER A 290 -14.24 -38.33 -0.01
CA SER A 290 -14.15 -39.66 0.57
C SER A 290 -12.85 -40.37 0.17
N HIS A 291 -12.44 -41.37 0.96
CA HIS A 291 -11.28 -42.20 0.62
C HIS A 291 -11.40 -42.87 -0.76
N GLU A 292 -12.63 -43.14 -1.21
CA GLU A 292 -12.90 -43.73 -2.54
C GLU A 292 -12.67 -42.72 -3.67
N GLU A 293 -13.15 -41.48 -3.52
CA GLU A 293 -12.95 -40.39 -4.49
C GLU A 293 -11.46 -40.02 -4.64
N LEU A 294 -10.72 -40.00 -3.53
CA LEU A 294 -9.26 -39.78 -3.52
C LEU A 294 -8.48 -40.92 -4.18
N ALA A 295 -8.98 -42.16 -4.10
CA ALA A 295 -8.35 -43.32 -4.72
C ALA A 295 -8.58 -43.37 -6.23
N GLU A 296 -9.72 -42.88 -6.73
CA GLU A 296 -9.97 -42.75 -8.18
C GLU A 296 -9.13 -41.66 -8.83
N HIS A 297 -8.90 -40.53 -8.15
CA HIS A 297 -8.04 -39.46 -8.69
C HIS A 297 -6.56 -39.84 -8.78
N LYS A 298 -6.07 -40.76 -7.93
CA LYS A 298 -4.71 -41.30 -8.02
C LYS A 298 -4.51 -42.35 -9.11
N LYS A 299 -5.60 -42.84 -9.72
CA LYS A 299 -5.57 -43.83 -10.81
C LYS A 299 -5.69 -43.20 -12.20
N LYS A 300 -5.89 -41.89 -12.29
CA LYS A 300 -5.83 -41.09 -13.53
C LYS A 300 -4.51 -40.32 -13.58
#